data_AF-C9SR82-F1
#
_entry.id   AF-C9SR82-F1
#
_cell.length_a   1.000
_cell.length_b   1.000
_cell.length_c   1.000
_cell.angle_alpha   90.00
_cell.angle_beta   90.00
_cell.angle_gamma   90.00
#
_symmetry.space_group_name_H-M   'P 1'
#
loop_
_entity.id
_entity.type
_entity.pdbx_description
1 polymer ?
#
loop_
_entity_poly.entity_id
_entity_poly.type
_entity_poly.pdbx_seq_one_letter_code
_entity_poly.pdbx_strand_id
1 'polypeptide(L)'
;MAAYKMQLEDWLDDLCVRFIINLPEEDLSSVARICFQIEEAQWFYEDFVRPLDPTLPSMTLRNFSLRIFQHCPLLAPFSVENHTRAFEEFLQYKTRVPVRGAILLNEDMDSTVLVKGWKKGANWSFPRGKINKDEDDWNAPSERSMKKRDTISMLPAWFLLIGMLSISR
;
A
#
# COMPACT_ATOMS: atom_id res chain seq x y z
N MET A 1 -14.27 -29.45 15.42
CA MET A 1 -14.78 -28.12 15.05
C MET A 1 -14.41 -27.92 13.59
N ALA A 2 -15.38 -27.87 12.68
CA ALA A 2 -15.07 -27.55 11.29
C ALA A 2 -14.49 -26.14 11.27
N ALA A 3 -13.24 -25.99 10.80
CA ALA A 3 -12.67 -24.67 10.57
C ALA A 3 -13.62 -23.94 9.61
N TYR A 4 -14.16 -22.80 10.04
CA TYR A 4 -15.02 -21.97 9.21
C TYR A 4 -14.20 -21.53 8.00
N LYS A 5 -14.43 -22.16 6.84
CA LYS A 5 -13.71 -21.85 5.61
C LYS A 5 -14.44 -20.70 4.92
N MET A 6 -13.91 -19.50 5.11
CA MET A 6 -14.38 -18.29 4.42
C MET A 6 -14.16 -18.43 2.91
N GLN A 7 -15.19 -18.08 2.13
CA GLN A 7 -15.06 -17.93 0.68
C GLN A 7 -14.36 -16.62 0.34
N LEU A 8 -13.98 -16.45 -0.94
CA LEU A 8 -13.33 -15.21 -1.39
C LEU A 8 -14.21 -13.99 -1.11
N GLU A 9 -15.51 -14.12 -1.32
CA GLU A 9 -16.50 -13.07 -1.10
C GLU A 9 -16.55 -12.64 0.38
N ASP A 10 -16.52 -13.58 1.32
CA ASP A 10 -16.47 -13.29 2.76
C ASP A 10 -15.22 -12.49 3.14
N TRP A 11 -14.07 -12.81 2.53
CA TRP A 11 -12.83 -12.07 2.73
C TRP A 11 -12.89 -10.67 2.13
N LEU A 12 -13.49 -10.51 0.95
CA LEU A 12 -13.66 -9.20 0.34
C LEU A 12 -14.57 -8.31 1.20
N ASP A 13 -15.59 -8.87 1.84
CA ASP A 13 -16.45 -8.14 2.79
C ASP A 13 -15.67 -7.69 4.03
N ASP A 14 -14.90 -8.59 4.65
CA ASP A 14 -14.03 -8.25 5.79
C ASP A 14 -13.05 -7.12 5.43
N LEU A 15 -12.41 -7.22 4.26
CA LEU A 15 -11.47 -6.21 3.76
C LEU A 15 -12.17 -4.87 3.50
N CYS A 16 -13.39 -4.87 2.95
CA CYS A 16 -14.16 -3.64 2.76
C CYS A 16 -14.47 -2.97 4.10
N VAL A 17 -14.91 -3.72 5.10
CA VAL A 17 -15.19 -3.18 6.44
C VAL A 17 -13.93 -2.64 7.09
N ARG A 18 -12.83 -3.39 6.99
CA ARG A 18 -11.58 -3.08 7.70
C ARG A 18 -10.84 -1.88 7.11
N PHE A 19 -10.86 -1.68 5.80
CA PHE A 19 -10.05 -0.67 5.13
C PHE A 19 -10.84 0.46 4.45
N ILE A 20 -12.15 0.28 4.18
CA ILE A 20 -12.90 1.21 3.30
C ILE A 20 -14.13 1.80 4.00
N ILE A 21 -15.04 0.97 4.50
CA ILE A 21 -16.35 1.41 4.99
C ILE A 21 -16.23 2.33 6.21
N ASN A 22 -15.23 2.09 7.06
CA ASN A 22 -15.03 2.84 8.29
C ASN A 22 -14.08 4.04 8.15
N LEU A 23 -13.76 4.45 6.91
CA LEU A 23 -12.95 5.64 6.68
C LEU A 23 -13.72 6.92 7.07
N PRO A 24 -13.03 7.95 7.59
CA PRO A 24 -13.66 9.23 7.85
C PRO A 24 -14.12 9.88 6.54
N GLU A 25 -15.17 10.70 6.59
CA GLU A 25 -15.78 11.31 5.39
C GLU A 25 -14.77 12.12 4.56
N GLU A 26 -13.80 12.76 5.23
CA GLU A 26 -12.72 13.50 4.57
C GLU A 26 -11.88 12.61 3.65
N ASP A 27 -11.61 11.36 4.05
CA ASP A 27 -10.87 10.39 3.24
C ASP A 27 -11.75 9.78 2.15
N LEU A 28 -13.03 9.53 2.43
CA LEU A 28 -14.00 9.06 1.42
C LEU A 28 -14.26 10.10 0.33
N SER A 29 -14.09 11.39 0.63
CA SER A 29 -14.18 12.46 -0.37
C SER A 29 -12.99 12.48 -1.35
N SER A 30 -11.91 11.76 -1.03
CA SER A 30 -10.67 11.76 -1.79
C SER A 30 -10.41 10.41 -2.46
N VAL A 31 -10.54 10.37 -3.79
CA VAL A 31 -10.20 9.18 -4.61
C VAL A 31 -8.77 8.68 -4.30
N ALA A 32 -7.83 9.61 -4.10
CA ALA A 32 -6.46 9.27 -3.72
C ALA A 32 -6.38 8.45 -2.43
N ARG A 33 -7.13 8.85 -1.39
CA ARG A 33 -7.14 8.20 -0.07
C ARG A 33 -7.80 6.84 -0.13
N ILE A 34 -8.96 6.74 -0.79
CA ILE A 34 -9.64 5.46 -1.04
C ILE A 34 -8.70 4.48 -1.74
N CYS A 35 -7.98 4.93 -2.77
CA CYS A 35 -7.13 4.01 -3.51
C CYS A 35 -5.85 3.57 -2.77
N PHE A 36 -5.32 4.39 -1.84
CA PHE A 36 -4.28 3.90 -0.92
C PHE A 36 -4.81 2.79 -0.02
N GLN A 37 -6.03 2.94 0.50
CA GLN A 37 -6.66 1.91 1.34
C GLN A 37 -6.93 0.61 0.57
N ILE A 38 -7.30 0.70 -0.70
CA ILE A 38 -7.44 -0.48 -1.58
C ILE A 38 -6.08 -1.18 -1.80
N GLU A 39 -4.99 -0.42 -1.95
CA GLU A 39 -3.65 -1.00 -2.05
C GLU A 39 -3.25 -1.71 -0.75
N GLU A 40 -3.50 -1.10 0.41
CA GLU A 40 -3.24 -1.73 1.71
C GLU A 40 -4.06 -2.99 1.92
N ALA A 41 -5.34 -2.97 1.56
CA ALA A 41 -6.20 -4.16 1.59
C ALA A 41 -5.67 -5.28 0.68
N GLN A 42 -5.12 -4.94 -0.50
CA GLN A 42 -4.53 -5.92 -1.41
C GLN A 42 -3.26 -6.56 -0.81
N TRP A 43 -2.42 -5.78 -0.14
CA TRP A 43 -1.26 -6.32 0.57
C TRP A 43 -1.67 -7.19 1.75
N PHE A 44 -2.67 -6.77 2.54
CA PHE A 44 -3.20 -7.63 3.61
C PHE A 44 -3.71 -8.96 3.06
N TYR A 45 -4.42 -8.92 1.93
CA TYR A 45 -4.91 -10.11 1.26
C TYR A 45 -3.77 -11.05 0.83
N GLU A 46 -2.76 -10.54 0.12
CA GLU A 46 -1.65 -11.36 -0.38
C GLU A 46 -0.73 -11.88 0.74
N ASP A 47 -0.49 -11.08 1.78
CA ASP A 47 0.51 -11.38 2.81
C ASP A 47 -0.06 -12.11 4.03
N PHE A 48 -1.36 -11.96 4.33
CA PHE A 48 -1.98 -12.55 5.53
C PHE A 48 -3.14 -13.48 5.21
N VAL A 49 -4.02 -13.11 4.28
CA VAL A 49 -5.20 -13.95 3.96
C VAL A 49 -4.80 -15.17 3.13
N ARG A 50 -4.06 -14.99 2.04
CA ARG A 50 -3.65 -16.08 1.15
C ARG A 50 -2.74 -17.13 1.79
N PRO A 51 -1.82 -16.79 2.72
CA PRO A 51 -1.08 -17.81 3.46
C PRO A 51 -1.95 -18.66 4.40
N LEU A 52 -3.08 -18.12 4.87
CA LEU A 52 -4.05 -18.87 5.68
C LEU A 52 -4.94 -19.77 4.83
N ASP A 53 -5.34 -19.32 3.64
CA ASP A 53 -6.05 -20.13 2.66
C ASP A 53 -5.38 -20.11 1.27
N PRO A 54 -4.50 -21.08 0.98
CA PRO A 54 -3.82 -21.18 -0.31
C PRO A 54 -4.74 -21.45 -1.51
N THR A 55 -6.02 -21.76 -1.29
CA THR A 55 -6.99 -21.96 -2.37
C THR A 55 -7.47 -20.65 -2.99
N LEU A 56 -7.22 -19.52 -2.32
CA LEU A 56 -7.57 -18.19 -2.81
C LEU A 56 -6.63 -17.70 -3.93
N PRO A 57 -7.18 -17.08 -4.99
CA PRO A 57 -6.41 -16.65 -6.15
C PRO A 57 -5.48 -15.48 -5.82
N SER A 58 -4.24 -15.49 -6.32
CA SER A 58 -3.43 -14.27 -6.32
C SER A 58 -4.00 -13.26 -7.31
N MET A 59 -4.02 -11.99 -6.93
CA MET A 59 -4.58 -10.92 -7.74
C MET A 59 -3.60 -9.75 -7.86
N THR A 60 -3.49 -9.21 -9.08
CA THR A 60 -2.83 -7.92 -9.28
C THR A 60 -3.67 -6.82 -8.64
N LEU A 61 -3.03 -5.70 -8.27
CA LEU A 61 -3.73 -4.54 -7.72
C LEU A 61 -4.93 -4.13 -8.59
N ARG A 62 -4.80 -4.15 -9.92
CA ARG A 62 -5.90 -3.86 -10.85
C ARG A 62 -7.11 -4.78 -10.67
N ASN A 63 -6.87 -6.09 -10.67
CA ASN A 63 -7.95 -7.07 -10.54
C ASN A 63 -8.59 -7.01 -9.16
N PHE A 64 -7.76 -6.83 -8.12
CA PHE A 64 -8.22 -6.68 -6.75
C PHE A 64 -9.10 -5.42 -6.58
N SER A 65 -8.65 -4.27 -7.09
CA SER A 65 -9.42 -3.02 -7.03
C SER A 65 -10.78 -3.15 -7.71
N LEU A 66 -10.83 -3.76 -8.90
CA LEU A 66 -12.11 -4.00 -9.59
C LEU A 66 -13.06 -4.89 -8.79
N ARG A 67 -12.53 -5.95 -8.16
CA ARG A 67 -13.33 -6.83 -7.28
C ARG A 67 -13.87 -6.07 -6.07
N ILE A 68 -13.04 -5.27 -5.42
CA ILE A 68 -13.45 -4.44 -4.28
C ILE A 68 -14.50 -3.40 -4.71
N PHE A 69 -14.35 -2.74 -5.87
CA PHE A 69 -15.33 -1.76 -6.34
C PHE A 69 -16.70 -2.38 -6.65
N GLN A 70 -16.71 -3.61 -7.16
CA GLN A 70 -17.95 -4.36 -7.42
C GLN A 70 -18.61 -4.87 -6.14
N HIS A 71 -17.81 -5.25 -5.13
CA HIS A 71 -18.28 -5.87 -3.91
C HIS A 71 -18.67 -4.86 -2.83
N CYS A 72 -18.01 -3.71 -2.78
CA CYS A 72 -18.26 -2.67 -1.79
C CYS A 72 -19.58 -1.93 -2.07
N PRO A 73 -20.59 -1.97 -1.18
CA PRO A 73 -21.90 -1.34 -1.41
C PRO A 73 -21.83 0.18 -1.63
N LEU A 74 -20.83 0.86 -1.07
CA LEU A 74 -20.60 2.30 -1.23
C LEU A 74 -20.09 2.65 -2.64
N LEU A 75 -19.47 1.71 -3.33
CA LEU A 75 -18.82 1.90 -4.62
C LEU A 75 -19.54 1.15 -5.76
N ALA A 76 -20.41 0.20 -5.41
CA ALA A 76 -21.24 -0.58 -6.34
C ALA A 76 -22.20 0.23 -7.25
N PRO A 77 -22.74 1.40 -6.84
CA PRO A 77 -23.63 2.18 -7.72
C PRO A 77 -22.95 2.75 -8.97
N PHE A 78 -21.62 2.80 -9.01
CA PHE A 78 -20.87 3.31 -10.16
C PHE A 78 -20.72 2.21 -11.23
N SER A 79 -20.85 2.58 -12.51
CA SER A 79 -20.68 1.64 -13.62
C SER A 79 -19.26 1.06 -13.70
N VAL A 80 -19.10 -0.08 -14.35
CA VAL A 80 -17.80 -0.72 -14.56
C VAL A 80 -16.84 0.17 -15.36
N GLU A 81 -17.33 0.95 -16.35
CA GLU A 81 -16.53 1.99 -17.00
C GLU A 81 -16.04 3.05 -16.01
N ASN A 82 -16.90 3.49 -15.07
CA ASN A 82 -16.52 4.47 -14.06
C ASN A 82 -15.46 3.89 -13.10
N HIS A 83 -15.56 2.61 -12.71
CA HIS A 83 -14.52 1.95 -11.90
C HIS A 83 -13.18 1.84 -12.62
N THR A 84 -13.20 1.51 -13.91
CA THR A 84 -11.99 1.41 -14.72
C THR A 84 -11.31 2.77 -14.86
N ARG A 85 -12.08 3.83 -15.15
CA ARG A 85 -11.58 5.20 -15.22
C ARG A 85 -11.03 5.67 -13.87
N ALA A 86 -11.75 5.42 -12.76
CA ALA A 86 -11.29 5.76 -11.41
C ALA A 86 -9.97 5.05 -11.07
N PHE A 87 -9.79 3.80 -11.50
CA PHE A 87 -8.52 3.08 -11.33
C PHE A 87 -7.38 3.68 -12.17
N GLU A 88 -7.65 4.13 -13.39
CA GLU A 88 -6.65 4.82 -14.22
C GLU A 88 -6.25 6.17 -13.62
N GLU A 89 -7.22 6.96 -13.16
CA GLU A 89 -6.99 8.21 -12.44
C GLU A 89 -6.15 7.96 -11.18
N PHE A 90 -6.41 6.87 -10.45
CA PHE A 90 -5.59 6.45 -9.33
C PHE A 90 -4.13 6.17 -9.72
N LEU A 91 -3.91 5.36 -10.76
CA LEU A 91 -2.55 5.07 -11.22
C LEU A 91 -1.81 6.35 -11.63
N GLN A 92 -2.50 7.28 -12.28
CA GLN A 92 -1.94 8.58 -12.64
C GLN A 92 -1.66 9.46 -11.42
N TYR A 93 -2.52 9.46 -10.41
CA TYR A 93 -2.27 10.18 -9.17
C TYR A 93 -1.05 9.60 -8.44
N LYS A 94 -0.97 8.27 -8.37
CA LYS A 94 0.11 7.55 -7.68
C LYS A 94 1.50 7.85 -8.24
N THR A 95 1.63 8.15 -9.53
CA THR A 95 2.90 8.54 -10.15
C THR A 95 3.30 9.98 -9.86
N ARG A 96 2.34 10.85 -9.50
CA ARG A 96 2.58 12.26 -9.15
C ARG A 96 3.00 12.46 -7.71
N VAL A 97 2.79 11.48 -6.83
CA VAL A 97 3.20 11.56 -5.42
C VAL A 97 4.71 11.77 -5.35
N PRO A 98 5.19 12.89 -4.77
CA PRO A 98 6.59 13.23 -4.77
C PRO A 98 7.40 12.17 -4.02
N VAL A 99 8.59 11.88 -4.55
CA VAL A 99 9.52 10.91 -3.99
C VAL A 99 10.73 11.66 -3.44
N ARG A 100 11.10 11.35 -2.20
CA ARG A 100 12.33 11.80 -1.57
C ARG A 100 13.23 10.62 -1.27
N GLY A 101 14.52 10.87 -1.18
CA GLY A 101 15.49 9.84 -0.85
C GLY A 101 16.72 10.45 -0.19
N ALA A 102 17.59 9.57 0.27
CA ALA A 102 18.85 9.94 0.88
C ALA A 102 20.00 9.21 0.20
N ILE A 103 21.14 9.88 0.13
CA ILE A 103 22.42 9.28 -0.22
C ILE A 103 23.18 9.10 1.10
N LEU A 104 23.46 7.85 1.44
CA LEU A 104 24.14 7.50 2.69
C LEU A 104 25.57 7.15 2.35
N LEU A 105 26.49 8.03 2.74
CA LEU A 105 27.93 7.84 2.61
C LEU A 105 28.53 7.27 3.90
N ASN A 106 29.63 6.54 3.79
CA ASN A 106 30.50 6.25 4.94
C ASN A 106 31.29 7.49 5.37
N GLU A 107 32.00 7.40 6.51
CA GLU A 107 32.76 8.53 7.09
C GLU A 107 33.82 9.08 6.11
N ASP A 108 34.50 8.18 5.39
CA ASP A 108 35.51 8.53 4.39
C ASP A 108 34.93 9.04 3.06
N MET A 109 33.59 9.03 2.91
CA MET A 109 32.85 9.45 1.71
C MET A 109 33.21 8.72 0.40
N ASP A 110 33.81 7.54 0.46
CA ASP A 110 34.20 6.74 -0.71
C ASP A 110 33.19 5.65 -1.10
N SER A 111 32.22 5.37 -0.21
CA SER A 111 31.27 4.26 -0.33
C SER A 111 29.85 4.75 -0.04
N THR A 112 28.86 4.17 -0.74
CA THR A 112 27.45 4.52 -0.55
C THR A 112 26.53 3.30 -0.46
N VAL A 113 25.42 3.46 0.26
CA VAL A 113 24.36 2.44 0.33
C VAL A 113 23.42 2.54 -0.86
N LEU A 114 23.22 1.42 -1.57
CA LEU A 114 22.23 1.25 -2.63
C LEU A 114 21.26 0.12 -2.29
N VAL A 115 20.06 0.19 -2.84
CA VAL A 115 19.03 -0.86 -2.74
C VAL A 115 18.66 -1.37 -4.12
N LYS A 116 18.38 -2.67 -4.23
CA LYS A 116 17.92 -3.32 -5.45
C LYS A 116 16.60 -4.04 -5.18
N GLY A 117 15.65 -3.88 -6.10
CA GLY A 117 14.37 -4.59 -6.02
C GLY A 117 14.50 -6.07 -6.39
N TRP A 118 13.52 -6.88 -5.98
CA TRP A 118 13.49 -8.32 -6.22
C TRP A 118 13.19 -8.73 -7.67
N LYS A 119 12.73 -7.80 -8.52
CA LYS A 119 12.41 -8.10 -9.92
C LYS A 119 13.67 -8.44 -10.71
N LYS A 120 13.58 -9.45 -11.58
CA LYS A 120 14.66 -9.79 -12.52
C LYS A 120 14.94 -8.58 -13.42
N GLY A 121 16.18 -8.10 -13.43
CA GLY A 121 16.58 -6.89 -14.13
C GLY A 121 16.38 -5.57 -13.37
N ALA A 122 16.06 -5.61 -12.08
CA ALA A 122 16.00 -4.39 -11.27
C ALA A 122 17.39 -3.72 -11.17
N ASN A 123 17.43 -2.40 -11.39
CA ASN A 123 18.64 -1.60 -11.19
C ASN A 123 18.84 -1.29 -9.71
N TRP A 124 20.11 -1.14 -9.33
CA TRP A 124 20.47 -0.54 -8.04
C TRP A 124 20.07 0.93 -8.02
N SER A 125 19.58 1.42 -6.89
CA SER A 125 19.18 2.81 -6.71
C SER A 125 19.31 3.26 -5.27
N PHE A 126 19.38 4.56 -5.03
CA PHE A 126 19.41 5.10 -3.66
C PHE A 126 18.10 4.82 -2.91
N PRO A 127 18.16 4.66 -1.57
CA PRO A 127 16.99 4.59 -0.72
C PRO A 127 16.08 5.81 -0.94
N ARG A 128 14.88 5.56 -1.46
CA ARG A 128 13.85 6.57 -1.68
C ARG A 128 12.46 6.08 -1.30
N GLY A 129 11.52 7.01 -1.16
CA GLY A 129 10.14 6.77 -0.79
C GLY A 129 9.21 7.97 -1.06
N LYS A 130 7.91 7.71 -1.12
CA LYS A 130 6.86 8.72 -1.32
C LYS A 130 6.63 9.53 -0.05
N ILE A 131 6.52 10.85 -0.16
CA ILE A 131 6.22 11.74 0.99
C ILE A 131 4.73 11.67 1.29
N ASN A 132 4.39 11.73 2.58
CA ASN A 132 3.01 11.84 3.03
C ASN A 132 2.50 13.29 3.00
N LYS A 133 1.18 13.47 3.05
CA LYS A 133 0.59 14.80 3.16
C LYS A 133 1.01 15.39 4.52
N ASP A 134 1.60 16.58 4.50
CA ASP A 134 2.03 17.34 5.68
C ASP A 134 3.29 16.81 6.41
N GLU A 135 4.10 15.95 5.75
CA GLU A 135 5.45 15.61 6.23
C GLU A 135 6.48 16.67 5.80
N ASP A 136 7.27 17.16 6.76
CA ASP A 136 8.38 18.07 6.49
C ASP A 136 9.47 17.41 5.63
N ASP A 137 9.94 18.16 4.63
CA ASP A 137 10.83 17.68 3.56
C ASP A 137 12.15 17.06 4.07
N TRP A 138 12.60 17.43 5.27
CA TRP A 138 13.86 16.96 5.87
C TRP A 138 13.71 15.74 6.80
N ASN A 139 12.51 15.45 7.31
CA ASN A 139 12.30 14.34 8.25
C ASN A 139 11.96 13.01 7.54
N ALA A 140 11.34 13.08 6.35
CA ALA A 140 10.98 11.90 5.57
C ALA A 140 12.18 11.00 5.14
N PRO A 141 13.37 11.54 4.77
CA PRO A 141 14.52 10.71 4.38
C PRO A 141 15.20 10.00 5.56
N SER A 142 15.26 10.61 6.75
CA SER A 142 15.90 10.04 7.96
C SER A 142 15.11 8.85 8.50
N GLU A 143 13.80 9.00 8.67
CA GLU A 143 12.93 7.93 9.17
C GLU A 143 12.93 6.72 8.24
N ARG A 144 12.86 6.95 6.92
CA ARG A 144 12.78 5.87 5.93
C ARG A 144 14.12 5.18 5.70
N SER A 145 15.23 5.90 5.89
CA SER A 145 16.59 5.34 5.84
C SER A 145 16.91 4.48 7.07
N MET A 146 16.48 4.91 8.27
CA MET A 146 16.58 4.10 9.49
C MET A 146 15.75 2.83 9.36
N LYS A 147 14.50 2.95 8.89
CA LYS A 147 13.61 1.80 8.65
C LYS A 147 14.26 0.72 7.80
N LYS A 148 14.89 1.11 6.67
CA LYS A 148 15.58 0.19 5.74
C LYS A 148 16.82 -0.47 6.33
N ARG A 149 17.51 0.20 7.26
CA ARG A 149 18.73 -0.32 7.91
C ARG A 149 18.39 -1.42 8.92
N ASP A 150 17.26 -1.29 9.61
CA ASP A 150 16.77 -2.27 10.59
C ASP A 150 15.94 -3.42 9.96
N THR A 151 15.59 -3.35 8.67
CA THR A 151 14.76 -4.38 8.00
C THR A 151 15.51 -5.60 7.47
N ILE A 152 16.80 -5.77 7.78
CA ILE A 152 17.53 -6.99 7.37
C ILE A 152 17.06 -8.24 8.16
N SER A 153 16.33 -8.06 9.26
CA SER A 153 15.62 -9.15 9.94
C SER A 153 14.26 -8.70 10.42
N MET A 154 13.20 -9.25 9.81
CA MET A 154 11.86 -9.37 10.39
C MET A 154 11.05 -8.07 10.60
N LEU A 155 10.61 -7.38 9.55
CA LEU A 155 9.34 -6.62 9.63
C LEU A 155 8.58 -6.61 8.28
N PRO A 156 7.26 -6.91 8.26
CA PRO A 156 6.42 -6.82 7.07
C PRO A 156 6.29 -5.38 6.57
N ALA A 157 5.90 -5.20 5.29
CA ALA A 157 5.71 -3.92 4.60
C ALA A 157 4.82 -2.88 5.33
N TRP A 158 4.11 -3.32 6.37
CA TRP A 158 3.20 -2.60 7.25
C TRP A 158 3.85 -1.46 8.01
N PHE A 159 5.14 -1.58 8.34
CA PHE A 159 5.81 -0.48 9.03
C PHE A 159 5.98 0.76 8.14
N LEU A 160 5.94 0.65 6.81
CA LEU A 160 6.15 1.80 5.91
C LEU A 160 4.94 2.74 5.77
N LEU A 161 3.74 2.35 6.19
CA LEU A 161 2.53 3.20 6.09
C LEU A 161 1.87 3.54 7.44
N ILE A 162 2.06 2.74 8.50
CA ILE A 162 1.44 3.03 9.82
C ILE A 162 2.00 4.31 10.48
N GLY A 163 3.13 4.84 10.02
CA GLY A 163 3.60 6.18 10.45
C GLY A 163 2.63 7.32 10.10
N MET A 164 1.63 7.08 9.26
CA MET A 164 0.73 8.10 8.73
C MET A 164 -0.67 8.12 9.39
N LEU A 165 -0.96 7.20 10.31
CA LEU A 165 -2.27 7.10 10.99
C LEU A 165 -2.20 7.22 12.53
N SER A 166 -1.05 7.63 13.08
CA SER A 166 -0.89 7.86 14.53
C SER A 166 -0.41 9.27 14.89
N ILE A 167 -0.88 10.29 14.17
CA ILE A 167 -0.85 11.68 14.63
C ILE A 167 -2.27 12.25 14.51
N SER A 168 -3.14 11.78 15.40
CA SER A 168 -4.27 12.56 15.93
C SER A 168 -4.83 11.86 17.16
N ARG A 169 -4.07 11.96 18.25
CA ARG A 169 -4.60 12.24 19.59
C ARG A 169 -3.63 13.16 20.30
#